data_AF-A0A950IGN6-F1
#
_entry.id   AF-A0A950IGN6-F1
#
_cell.length_a   1.000
_cell.length_b   1.000
_cell.length_c   1.000
_cell.angle_alpha   90.00
_cell.angle_beta   90.00
_cell.angle_gamma   90.00
#
_symmetry.space_group_name_H-M   'P 1'
#
loop_
_entity.id
_entity.type
_entity.pdbx_description
1 polymer ?
#
loop_
_entity_poly.entity_id
_entity_poly.type
_entity_poly.pdbx_seq_one_letter_code
_entity_poly.pdbx_strand_id
1 'polypeptide(L)'
;MDAGSILRERLRPDALAMFSVNAIRAAREAEFGEPQDGPANGTAFILDSLKHHEEVETLRRLYGAAFIAVGVYTPYRVRLEAVEKRLRDTAGHGNPDDFRHDAERLMEKDRDEQERSFGQHVSDAFALADVVVSTAGNESSSIERFVRLLFGDWTKTPTRDEVGMTHALVSAYRSSSMARQVGAAICREDGTLVATGTNDVPKSGGGIFDADDVAAKRPDVRDFSAFGYDTSDDHRRELLQDILVRLIQTDVVTSISEDGAQIAAQAMLGRGGVMRRAKFMATIDYVRAMHAEAAALSSAASYGDAVRGCTLYVTTFPCHDCTKDIIASGIHRVVYVEPYTKSLAQVFYDKQINVDGSNSYDQAVKFEPFVGVAPRRYRELFAMAGNRKDDLGRYRPWDKDEAIPRLPETLAGASARSAGEKAELTAFDELLEQNSLRPL
;
A
#
# COMPACT_ATOMS: atom_id res chain seq x y z
N MET A 1 3.68 21.58 -10.45
CA MET A 1 3.24 20.25 -9.98
C MET A 1 1.87 20.27 -9.30
N ASP A 2 1.29 21.44 -8.99
CA ASP A 2 0.04 21.53 -8.23
C ASP A 2 -1.25 21.34 -9.02
N ALA A 3 -1.19 21.36 -10.36
CA ALA A 3 -2.39 21.32 -11.20
C ALA A 3 -3.29 20.10 -10.89
N GLY A 4 -2.69 18.93 -10.68
CA GLY A 4 -3.43 17.71 -10.30
C GLY A 4 -4.10 17.83 -8.93
N SER A 5 -3.41 18.38 -7.92
CA SER A 5 -4.00 18.62 -6.59
C SER A 5 -5.14 19.66 -6.66
N ILE A 6 -4.96 20.73 -7.44
CA ILE A 6 -5.99 21.77 -7.64
C ILE A 6 -7.24 21.17 -8.32
N LEU A 7 -7.05 20.33 -9.34
CA LEU A 7 -8.18 19.66 -10.01
C LEU A 7 -8.94 18.75 -9.05
N ARG A 8 -8.23 17.99 -8.21
CA ARG A 8 -8.84 17.12 -7.21
C ARG A 8 -9.60 17.89 -6.13
N GLU A 9 -9.08 19.04 -5.70
CA GLU A 9 -9.75 19.94 -4.75
C GLU A 9 -11.01 20.61 -5.33
N ARG A 10 -10.99 20.97 -6.61
CA ARG A 10 -12.14 21.62 -7.28
C ARG A 10 -13.24 20.65 -7.68
N LEU A 11 -12.86 19.43 -8.03
CA LEU A 11 -13.75 18.43 -8.61
C LEU A 11 -13.99 17.30 -7.62
N ARG A 12 -13.25 16.20 -7.80
CA ARG A 12 -13.31 14.97 -7.00
C ARG A 12 -11.91 14.38 -6.91
N PRO A 13 -11.59 13.55 -5.89
CA PRO A 13 -10.19 13.20 -5.63
C PRO A 13 -9.59 12.19 -6.63
N ASP A 14 -10.42 11.63 -7.50
CA ASP A 14 -10.10 10.79 -8.66
C ASP A 14 -10.24 11.54 -10.01
N ALA A 15 -10.29 12.88 -10.00
CA ALA A 15 -10.52 13.67 -11.23
C ALA A 15 -9.56 13.33 -12.39
N LEU A 16 -8.27 13.07 -12.13
CA LEU A 16 -7.32 12.70 -13.19
C LEU A 16 -7.60 11.31 -13.78
N ALA A 17 -8.15 10.38 -12.99
CA ALA A 17 -8.64 9.11 -13.52
C ALA A 17 -9.83 9.33 -14.46
N MET A 18 -10.77 10.21 -14.11
CA MET A 18 -11.92 10.51 -14.97
C MET A 18 -11.53 11.20 -16.28
N PHE A 19 -10.58 12.13 -16.26
CA PHE A 19 -10.01 12.68 -17.49
C PHE A 19 -9.36 11.59 -18.35
N SER A 20 -8.67 10.62 -17.73
CA SER A 20 -8.05 9.50 -18.44
C SER A 20 -9.10 8.58 -19.07
N VAL A 21 -10.19 8.29 -18.36
CA VAL A 21 -11.33 7.52 -18.87
C VAL A 21 -11.94 8.20 -20.10
N ASN A 22 -12.17 9.52 -20.04
CA ASN A 22 -12.68 10.28 -21.18
C ASN A 22 -11.73 10.22 -22.39
N ALA A 23 -10.42 10.37 -22.16
CA ALA A 23 -9.41 10.28 -23.21
C ALA A 23 -9.34 8.88 -23.86
N ILE A 24 -9.44 7.82 -23.05
CA ILE A 24 -9.50 6.44 -23.54
C ILE A 24 -10.74 6.24 -24.43
N ARG A 25 -11.90 6.74 -23.99
CA ARG A 25 -13.13 6.65 -24.76
C ARG A 25 -13.03 7.40 -26.10
N ALA A 26 -12.54 8.63 -26.09
CA ALA A 26 -12.33 9.42 -27.30
C ALA A 26 -11.36 8.71 -28.28
N ALA A 27 -10.28 8.10 -27.77
CA ALA A 27 -9.36 7.33 -28.58
C ALA A 27 -10.01 6.08 -29.21
N ARG A 28 -10.87 5.37 -28.46
CA ARG A 28 -11.65 4.23 -29.00
C ARG A 28 -12.61 4.68 -30.11
N GLU A 29 -13.31 5.79 -29.92
CA GLU A 29 -14.22 6.36 -30.92
C GLU A 29 -13.47 6.77 -32.20
N ALA A 30 -12.29 7.40 -32.05
CA ALA A 30 -11.47 7.81 -33.19
C ALA A 30 -10.92 6.63 -34.02
N GLU A 31 -10.52 5.53 -33.37
CA GLU A 31 -9.89 4.38 -34.03
C GLU A 31 -10.90 3.35 -34.55
N PHE A 32 -12.03 3.14 -33.85
CA PHE A 32 -12.98 2.06 -34.13
C PHE A 32 -14.39 2.51 -34.58
N GLY A 33 -14.66 3.83 -34.66
CA GLY A 33 -15.91 4.38 -35.18
C GLY A 33 -16.94 4.74 -34.12
N GLU A 34 -18.23 4.43 -34.35
CA GLU A 34 -19.30 4.63 -33.34
C GLU A 34 -18.85 4.12 -31.97
N PRO A 35 -19.32 4.72 -30.85
CA PRO A 35 -18.94 4.29 -29.51
C PRO A 35 -19.18 2.79 -29.38
N GLN A 36 -18.11 2.02 -29.54
CA GLN A 36 -18.19 0.60 -29.33
C GLN A 36 -18.41 0.48 -27.83
N ASP A 37 -19.58 -0.01 -27.43
CA ASP A 37 -19.88 -0.37 -26.05
C ASP A 37 -19.03 -1.56 -25.55
N GLY A 38 -17.89 -1.82 -26.20
CA GLY A 38 -16.96 -2.90 -25.93
C GLY A 38 -15.49 -2.53 -26.08
N PRO A 39 -14.59 -3.44 -25.68
CA PRO A 39 -13.16 -3.19 -25.65
C PRO A 39 -12.58 -3.06 -27.06
N ALA A 40 -11.59 -2.17 -27.21
CA ALA A 40 -10.70 -2.15 -28.37
C ALA A 40 -9.84 -3.43 -28.38
N ASN A 41 -10.16 -4.37 -29.28
CA ASN A 41 -9.45 -5.65 -29.35
C ASN A 41 -8.00 -5.45 -29.77
N GLY A 42 -7.07 -6.06 -29.03
CA GLY A 42 -5.62 -5.97 -29.32
C GLY A 42 -4.98 -4.65 -28.90
N THR A 43 -5.70 -3.76 -28.22
CA THR A 43 -5.19 -2.45 -27.78
C THR A 43 -5.03 -2.40 -26.26
N ALA A 44 -3.89 -1.88 -25.80
CA ALA A 44 -3.65 -1.55 -24.40
C ALA A 44 -3.41 -0.05 -24.26
N PHE A 45 -4.12 0.59 -23.32
CA PHE A 45 -3.93 1.99 -22.98
C PHE A 45 -2.96 2.10 -21.80
N ILE A 46 -1.94 2.94 -21.92
CA ILE A 46 -0.94 3.16 -20.88
C ILE A 46 -1.18 4.53 -20.26
N LEU A 47 -1.47 4.54 -18.96
CA LEU A 47 -1.54 5.76 -18.15
C LEU A 47 -0.18 5.93 -17.46
N ASP A 48 0.50 7.04 -17.76
CA ASP A 48 1.90 7.25 -17.36
C ASP A 48 2.09 7.41 -15.84
N SER A 49 1.14 8.05 -15.14
CA SER A 49 1.24 8.24 -13.70
C SER A 49 -0.13 8.36 -13.04
N LEU A 50 -0.29 7.68 -11.90
CA LEU A 50 -1.38 7.85 -10.95
C LEU A 50 -0.78 8.40 -9.65
N LYS A 51 -1.39 9.44 -9.08
CA LYS A 51 -0.84 10.21 -7.95
C LYS A 51 -1.68 10.11 -6.69
N HIS A 52 -2.84 9.44 -6.74
CA HIS A 52 -3.75 9.31 -5.62
C HIS A 52 -4.39 7.93 -5.58
N HIS A 53 -4.66 7.39 -4.38
CA HIS A 53 -5.25 6.05 -4.24
C HIS A 53 -6.66 5.98 -4.86
N GLU A 54 -7.48 7.02 -4.72
CA GLU A 54 -8.82 7.06 -5.33
C GLU A 54 -8.80 6.96 -6.86
N GLU A 55 -7.74 7.43 -7.53
CA GLU A 55 -7.58 7.26 -8.99
C GLU A 55 -7.45 5.79 -9.36
N VAL A 56 -6.63 5.04 -8.60
CA VAL A 56 -6.44 3.59 -8.79
C VAL A 56 -7.73 2.84 -8.50
N GLU A 57 -8.44 3.21 -7.44
CA GLU A 57 -9.71 2.58 -7.04
C GLU A 57 -10.82 2.82 -8.06
N THR A 58 -10.95 4.04 -8.58
CA THR A 58 -11.93 4.36 -9.63
C THR A 58 -11.65 3.59 -10.91
N LEU A 59 -10.40 3.58 -11.40
CA LEU A 59 -10.04 2.80 -12.59
C LEU A 59 -10.29 1.30 -12.40
N ARG A 60 -10.00 0.79 -11.20
CA ARG A 60 -10.26 -0.60 -10.83
C ARG A 60 -11.75 -0.90 -10.74
N ARG A 61 -12.59 0.03 -10.26
CA ARG A 61 -14.04 -0.10 -10.24
C ARG A 61 -14.62 -0.15 -11.65
N LEU A 62 -14.13 0.72 -12.55
CA LEU A 62 -14.65 0.85 -13.91
C LEU A 62 -14.21 -0.28 -14.84
N TYR A 63 -12.91 -0.58 -14.86
CA TYR A 63 -12.34 -1.57 -15.78
C TYR A 63 -12.20 -2.96 -15.16
N GLY A 64 -12.44 -3.09 -13.86
CA GLY A 64 -12.34 -4.36 -13.15
C GLY A 64 -10.94 -4.95 -13.29
N ALA A 65 -10.89 -6.21 -13.71
CA ALA A 65 -9.64 -6.93 -13.84
C ALA A 65 -8.82 -6.58 -15.10
N ALA A 66 -9.38 -5.79 -16.03
CA ALA A 66 -8.67 -5.27 -17.21
C ALA A 66 -7.74 -4.10 -16.86
N PHE A 67 -7.99 -3.42 -15.74
CA PHE A 67 -7.05 -2.44 -15.21
C PHE A 67 -5.97 -3.14 -14.39
N ILE A 68 -4.72 -2.81 -14.70
CA ILE A 68 -3.52 -3.34 -14.06
C ILE A 68 -2.70 -2.15 -13.58
N ALA A 69 -2.52 -2.04 -12.26
CA ALA A 69 -1.66 -1.03 -11.68
C ALA A 69 -0.21 -1.54 -11.62
N VAL A 70 0.72 -0.85 -12.28
CA VAL A 70 2.16 -1.19 -12.23
C VAL A 70 2.88 -0.23 -11.30
N GLY A 71 3.39 -0.75 -10.18
CA GLY A 71 4.23 -0.01 -9.25
C GLY A 71 5.67 0.00 -9.73
N VAL A 72 6.26 1.18 -9.93
CA VAL A 72 7.67 1.31 -10.34
C VAL A 72 8.49 1.74 -9.13
N TYR A 73 9.36 0.85 -8.67
CA TYR A 73 10.23 1.09 -7.53
C TYR A 73 11.66 1.45 -7.99
N THR A 74 12.17 2.53 -7.43
CA THR A 74 13.56 2.97 -7.56
C THR A 74 14.07 3.31 -6.16
N PRO A 75 15.27 2.83 -5.75
CA PRO A 75 15.85 3.18 -4.46
C PRO A 75 15.91 4.69 -4.26
N TYR A 76 15.69 5.15 -3.01
CA TYR A 76 15.57 6.58 -2.71
C TYR A 76 16.75 7.41 -3.22
N ARG A 77 17.99 6.95 -3.00
CA ARG A 77 19.20 7.67 -3.44
C ARG A 77 19.29 7.83 -4.95
N VAL A 78 19.03 6.75 -5.69
CA VAL A 78 19.04 6.77 -7.16
C VAL A 78 17.96 7.71 -7.70
N ARG A 79 16.77 7.67 -7.10
CA ARG A 79 15.67 8.57 -7.46
C ARG A 79 16.01 10.03 -7.15
N LEU A 80 16.62 10.32 -6.00
CA LEU A 80 17.05 11.65 -5.61
C LEU A 80 18.04 12.23 -6.61
N GLU A 81 19.08 11.48 -6.95
CA GLU A 81 20.10 11.89 -7.94
C GLU A 81 19.47 12.15 -9.32
N ALA A 82 18.50 11.33 -9.74
CA ALA A 82 17.80 11.50 -11.01
C ALA A 82 16.92 12.76 -11.04
N VAL A 83 16.19 13.06 -9.96
CA VAL A 83 15.36 14.27 -9.83
C VAL A 83 16.26 15.51 -9.76
N GLU A 84 17.31 15.48 -8.95
CA GLU A 84 18.30 16.56 -8.84
C GLU A 84 18.92 16.87 -10.22
N LYS A 85 19.30 15.84 -10.98
CA LYS A 85 19.81 15.99 -12.35
C LYS A 85 18.78 16.67 -13.26
N ARG A 86 17.52 16.22 -13.26
CA ARG A 86 16.45 16.84 -14.09
C ARG A 86 16.22 18.30 -13.73
N LEU A 87 16.28 18.65 -12.44
CA LEU A 87 16.16 20.05 -12.00
C LEU A 87 17.33 20.90 -12.52
N ARG A 88 18.57 20.41 -12.41
CA ARG A 88 19.75 21.07 -12.96
C ARG A 88 19.63 21.31 -14.46
N ASP A 89 19.21 20.29 -15.21
CA ASP A 89 19.08 20.35 -16.67
C ASP A 89 17.99 21.35 -17.10
N THR A 90 16.94 21.54 -16.28
CA THR A 90 15.83 22.47 -16.59
C THR A 90 16.12 23.91 -16.17
N ALA A 91 16.79 24.13 -15.04
CA ALA A 91 17.03 25.46 -14.48
C ALA A 91 18.18 26.22 -15.15
N GLY A 92 19.13 25.54 -15.81
CA GLY A 92 20.23 26.14 -16.58
C GLY A 92 21.31 26.87 -15.76
N HIS A 93 21.06 27.23 -14.50
CA HIS A 93 22.01 27.80 -13.54
C HIS A 93 21.51 27.66 -12.09
N GLY A 94 22.38 27.50 -11.09
CA GLY A 94 22.03 27.49 -9.66
C GLY A 94 23.08 26.83 -8.78
N ASN A 95 22.97 26.98 -7.45
CA ASN A 95 23.83 26.31 -6.49
C ASN A 95 23.42 24.81 -6.38
N PRO A 96 24.36 23.85 -6.47
CA PRO A 96 24.08 22.42 -6.27
C PRO A 96 23.26 22.08 -5.03
N ASP A 97 23.52 22.76 -3.90
CA ASP A 97 22.80 22.49 -2.65
C ASP A 97 21.31 22.86 -2.71
N ASP A 98 20.96 23.89 -3.51
CA ASP A 98 19.56 24.30 -3.71
C ASP A 98 18.79 23.21 -4.48
N PHE A 99 19.42 22.61 -5.49
CA PHE A 99 18.79 21.56 -6.30
C PHE A 99 18.51 20.28 -5.51
N ARG A 100 19.42 19.92 -4.59
CA ARG A 100 19.22 18.76 -3.73
C ARG A 100 18.04 18.98 -2.79
N HIS A 101 18.01 20.13 -2.11
CA HIS A 101 16.91 20.47 -1.21
C HIS A 101 15.56 20.53 -1.94
N ASP A 102 15.54 21.11 -3.14
CA ASP A 102 14.35 21.13 -3.98
C ASP A 102 13.93 19.72 -4.43
N ALA A 103 14.88 18.87 -4.82
CA ALA A 103 14.58 17.48 -5.17
C ALA A 103 13.98 16.70 -3.98
N GLU A 104 14.55 16.84 -2.78
CA GLU A 104 14.03 16.23 -1.56
C GLU A 104 12.60 16.70 -1.25
N ARG A 105 12.36 18.02 -1.34
CA ARG A 105 11.03 18.62 -1.14
C ARG A 105 10.01 18.13 -2.17
N LEU A 106 10.40 18.03 -3.44
CA LEU A 106 9.52 17.53 -4.51
C LEU A 106 9.20 16.05 -4.33
N MET A 107 10.17 15.23 -3.95
CA MET A 107 9.96 13.81 -3.66
C MET A 107 9.06 13.61 -2.44
N GLU A 108 9.22 14.42 -1.39
CA GLU A 108 8.36 14.39 -0.21
C GLU A 108 6.91 14.76 -0.58
N LYS A 109 6.75 15.82 -1.37
CA LYS A 109 5.44 16.25 -1.88
C LYS A 109 4.78 15.18 -2.75
N ASP A 110 5.52 14.51 -3.62
CA ASP A 110 4.98 13.43 -4.45
C ASP A 110 4.55 12.22 -3.58
N ARG A 111 5.34 11.94 -2.55
CA ARG A 111 5.16 10.80 -1.65
C ARG A 111 3.88 10.89 -0.81
N ASP A 112 3.68 12.02 -0.11
CA ASP A 112 2.60 12.22 0.87
C ASP A 112 2.35 13.73 1.18
N GLU A 113 1.65 14.46 0.31
CA GLU A 113 1.33 15.89 0.44
C GLU A 113 0.22 16.14 1.48
N GLN A 114 0.56 16.13 2.77
CA GLN A 114 -0.41 16.27 3.88
C GLN A 114 -1.00 17.68 4.09
N GLU A 115 -0.42 18.70 3.46
CA GLU A 115 -0.86 20.09 3.60
C GLU A 115 -2.20 20.35 2.90
N ARG A 116 -2.50 19.58 1.84
CA ARG A 116 -3.72 19.66 1.05
C ARG A 116 -4.66 18.51 1.37
N SER A 117 -5.97 18.76 1.32
CA SER A 117 -6.97 17.71 1.57
C SER A 117 -6.94 16.60 0.52
N PHE A 118 -6.60 16.95 -0.73
CA PHE A 118 -6.44 16.01 -1.84
C PHE A 118 -5.07 16.25 -2.49
N GLY A 119 -4.03 16.22 -1.64
CA GLY A 119 -2.64 16.30 -2.05
C GLY A 119 -2.17 15.01 -2.72
N GLN A 120 -1.00 15.02 -3.36
CA GLN A 120 -0.42 13.80 -3.93
C GLN A 120 -0.13 12.76 -2.84
N HIS A 121 -0.53 11.51 -3.06
CA HIS A 121 -0.33 10.37 -2.16
C HIS A 121 0.14 9.16 -2.97
N VAL A 122 1.29 9.29 -3.65
CA VAL A 122 1.84 8.22 -4.50
C VAL A 122 2.17 6.97 -3.69
N SER A 123 2.54 7.11 -2.42
CA SER A 123 2.79 5.96 -1.53
C SER A 123 1.58 5.04 -1.39
N ASP A 124 0.40 5.65 -1.23
CA ASP A 124 -0.85 4.92 -1.08
C ASP A 124 -1.28 4.30 -2.41
N ALA A 125 -1.11 5.05 -3.52
CA ALA A 125 -1.36 4.51 -4.86
C ALA A 125 -0.41 3.33 -5.20
N PHE A 126 0.86 3.42 -4.79
CA PHE A 126 1.87 2.37 -4.99
C PHE A 126 1.54 1.09 -4.23
N ALA A 127 1.02 1.21 -3.00
CA ALA A 127 0.54 0.06 -2.21
C ALA A 127 -0.57 -0.73 -2.91
N LEU A 128 -1.34 -0.08 -3.79
CA LEU A 128 -2.40 -0.69 -4.57
C LEU A 128 -1.90 -1.39 -5.85
N ALA A 129 -0.60 -1.41 -6.14
CA ALA A 129 -0.06 -2.03 -7.33
C ALA A 129 -0.40 -3.53 -7.45
N ASP A 130 -0.57 -3.99 -8.69
CA ASP A 130 -0.80 -5.38 -9.08
C ASP A 130 0.50 -6.15 -9.35
N VAL A 131 1.50 -5.40 -9.76
CA VAL A 131 2.87 -5.86 -9.95
C VAL A 131 3.79 -4.72 -9.60
N VAL A 132 4.85 -5.01 -8.86
CA VAL A 132 5.92 -4.05 -8.57
C VAL A 132 7.16 -4.46 -9.37
N VAL A 133 7.72 -3.51 -10.11
CA VAL A 133 8.94 -3.67 -10.89
C VAL A 133 10.02 -2.75 -10.37
N SER A 134 11.26 -3.24 -10.29
CA SER A 134 12.42 -2.43 -9.92
C SER A 134 13.11 -1.86 -11.15
N THR A 135 13.60 -0.63 -11.05
CA THR A 135 14.45 0.03 -12.04
C THR A 135 15.95 -0.20 -11.82
N ALA A 136 16.31 -1.07 -10.87
CA ALA A 136 17.70 -1.35 -10.51
C ALA A 136 18.34 -2.40 -11.46
N GLY A 137 18.24 -2.19 -12.78
CA GLY A 137 19.03 -2.90 -13.79
C GLY A 137 18.42 -4.20 -14.34
N ASN A 138 17.15 -4.48 -14.04
CA ASN A 138 16.46 -5.68 -14.56
C ASN A 138 14.99 -5.41 -14.97
N GLU A 139 14.60 -4.14 -15.11
CA GLU A 139 13.24 -3.70 -15.40
C GLU A 139 12.59 -4.44 -16.59
N SER A 140 13.28 -4.53 -17.72
CA SER A 140 12.75 -5.20 -18.93
C SER A 140 12.43 -6.67 -18.67
N SER A 141 13.27 -7.37 -17.89
CA SER A 141 13.06 -8.79 -17.59
C SER A 141 11.87 -9.03 -16.65
N SER A 142 11.67 -8.13 -15.69
CA SER A 142 10.56 -8.18 -14.73
C SER A 142 9.22 -7.90 -15.41
N ILE A 143 9.19 -6.88 -16.28
CA ILE A 143 8.02 -6.55 -17.11
C ILE A 143 7.72 -7.69 -18.08
N GLU A 144 8.73 -8.22 -18.79
CA GLU A 144 8.54 -9.35 -19.70
C GLU A 144 7.96 -10.56 -18.95
N ARG A 145 8.50 -10.91 -17.78
CA ARG A 145 7.97 -12.00 -16.96
C ARG A 145 6.51 -11.76 -16.59
N PHE A 146 6.16 -10.55 -16.17
CA PHE A 146 4.78 -10.20 -15.82
C PHE A 146 3.84 -10.30 -17.02
N VAL A 147 4.22 -9.74 -18.18
CA VAL A 147 3.43 -9.84 -19.41
C VAL A 147 3.24 -11.30 -19.81
N ARG A 148 4.29 -12.12 -19.77
CA ARG A 148 4.19 -13.56 -20.05
C ARG A 148 3.22 -14.27 -19.10
N LEU A 149 3.27 -13.97 -17.80
CA LEU A 149 2.32 -14.49 -16.82
C LEU A 149 0.87 -14.07 -17.12
N LEU A 150 0.67 -12.78 -17.45
CA LEU A 150 -0.63 -12.25 -17.85
C LEU A 150 -1.19 -13.00 -19.07
N PHE A 151 -0.35 -13.36 -20.03
CA PHE A 151 -0.70 -14.15 -21.21
C PHE A 151 -0.64 -15.67 -20.97
N GLY A 152 -0.56 -16.10 -19.71
CA GLY A 152 -0.72 -17.49 -19.33
C GLY A 152 0.49 -18.39 -19.53
N ASP A 153 1.68 -17.82 -19.61
CA ASP A 153 2.94 -18.58 -19.62
C ASP A 153 3.17 -19.26 -18.27
N TRP A 154 2.72 -20.51 -18.19
CA TRP A 154 2.78 -21.33 -16.99
C TRP A 154 4.20 -21.79 -16.64
N THR A 155 5.19 -21.58 -17.52
CA THR A 155 6.59 -21.89 -17.23
C THR A 155 7.20 -20.90 -16.23
N LYS A 156 6.55 -19.74 -16.03
CA LYS A 156 6.93 -18.76 -15.02
C LYS A 156 6.23 -19.12 -13.70
N THR A 157 6.99 -19.64 -12.75
CA THR A 157 6.50 -19.97 -11.40
C THR A 157 6.72 -18.81 -10.44
N PRO A 158 5.99 -18.77 -9.30
CA PRO A 158 6.20 -17.78 -8.26
C PRO A 158 7.64 -17.70 -7.77
N THR A 159 8.12 -16.50 -7.46
CA THR A 159 9.36 -16.28 -6.70
C THR A 159 9.13 -16.55 -5.22
N ARG A 160 10.21 -16.77 -4.45
CA ARG A 160 10.12 -16.92 -2.99
C ARG A 160 9.46 -15.71 -2.33
N ASP A 161 9.75 -14.51 -2.82
CA ASP A 161 9.15 -13.28 -2.31
C ASP A 161 7.65 -13.22 -2.59
N GLU A 162 7.22 -13.60 -3.79
CA GLU A 162 5.80 -13.68 -4.16
C GLU A 162 5.04 -14.69 -3.27
N VAL A 163 5.65 -15.83 -2.93
CA VAL A 163 5.05 -16.80 -2.00
C VAL A 163 5.00 -16.25 -0.58
N GLY A 164 6.13 -15.75 -0.06
CA GLY A 164 6.25 -15.25 1.31
C GLY A 164 5.34 -14.07 1.59
N MET A 165 5.28 -13.10 0.67
CA MET A 165 4.38 -11.96 0.78
C MET A 165 2.90 -12.36 0.65
N THR A 166 2.60 -13.41 -0.13
CA THR A 166 1.25 -13.97 -0.21
C THR A 166 0.82 -14.59 1.12
N HIS A 167 1.71 -15.31 1.81
CA HIS A 167 1.44 -15.80 3.16
C HIS A 167 1.19 -14.64 4.15
N ALA A 168 2.00 -13.58 4.06
CA ALA A 168 1.80 -12.38 4.87
C ALA A 168 0.42 -11.75 4.62
N LEU A 169 0.00 -11.56 3.36
CA LEU A 169 -1.31 -10.98 3.05
C LEU A 169 -2.47 -11.86 3.52
N VAL A 170 -2.39 -13.18 3.29
CA VAL A 170 -3.42 -14.11 3.78
C VAL A 170 -3.54 -14.05 5.30
N SER A 171 -2.41 -13.91 6.00
CA SER A 171 -2.42 -13.73 7.44
C SER A 171 -3.08 -12.40 7.84
N ALA A 172 -2.86 -11.31 7.08
CA ALA A 172 -3.44 -10.00 7.34
C ALA A 172 -4.97 -10.02 7.34
N TYR A 173 -5.60 -10.82 6.47
CA TYR A 173 -7.06 -10.96 6.39
C TYR A 173 -7.70 -11.56 7.64
N ARG A 174 -6.91 -12.09 8.57
CA ARG A 174 -7.39 -12.56 9.87
C ARG A 174 -7.56 -11.41 10.87
N SER A 175 -6.94 -10.26 10.63
CA SER A 175 -7.01 -9.11 11.52
C SER A 175 -8.41 -8.50 11.53
N SER A 176 -8.89 -8.24 12.73
CA SER A 176 -10.10 -7.46 13.03
C SER A 176 -9.79 -6.10 13.67
N SER A 177 -8.53 -5.65 13.59
CA SER A 177 -8.12 -4.32 14.07
C SER A 177 -8.87 -3.21 13.34
N MET A 178 -9.38 -2.23 14.10
CA MET A 178 -10.11 -1.08 13.56
C MET A 178 -9.22 -0.07 12.82
N ALA A 179 -7.91 -0.10 13.06
CA ALA A 179 -6.97 0.84 12.45
C ALA A 179 -6.47 0.40 11.08
N ARG A 180 -5.95 -0.83 10.98
CA ARG A 180 -5.40 -1.40 9.74
C ARG A 180 -5.28 -2.92 9.81
N GLN A 181 -5.32 -3.60 8.67
CA GLN A 181 -5.03 -5.03 8.58
C GLN A 181 -3.58 -5.26 8.17
N VAL A 182 -2.82 -5.98 8.99
CA VAL A 182 -1.40 -6.25 8.79
C VAL A 182 -1.14 -7.73 9.01
N GLY A 183 -0.37 -8.31 8.11
CA GLY A 183 0.08 -9.68 8.25
C GLY A 183 1.58 -9.79 8.06
N ALA A 184 2.15 -10.80 8.68
CA ALA A 184 3.55 -11.13 8.56
C ALA A 184 3.73 -12.65 8.35
N ALA A 185 4.78 -13.02 7.64
CA ALA A 185 5.21 -14.39 7.44
C ALA A 185 6.73 -14.47 7.56
N ILE A 186 7.24 -15.43 8.32
CA ILE A 186 8.66 -15.72 8.44
C ILE A 186 8.95 -16.96 7.62
N CYS A 187 9.88 -16.86 6.67
CA CYS A 187 10.31 -18.00 5.86
C CYS A 187 11.81 -18.20 5.95
N ARG A 188 12.24 -19.47 5.85
CA ARG A 188 13.65 -19.85 5.70
C ARG A 188 14.16 -19.42 4.32
N GLU A 189 15.48 -19.49 4.14
CA GLU A 189 16.15 -19.14 2.88
C GLU A 189 15.62 -19.94 1.67
N ASP A 190 15.26 -21.21 1.88
CA ASP A 190 14.70 -22.09 0.84
C ASP A 190 13.25 -21.74 0.45
N GLY A 191 12.58 -20.86 1.20
CA GLY A 191 11.17 -20.48 1.02
C GLY A 191 10.20 -21.20 1.95
N THR A 192 10.66 -22.12 2.80
CA THR A 192 9.80 -22.84 3.75
C THR A 192 9.23 -21.88 4.79
N LEU A 193 7.90 -21.87 4.94
CA LEU A 193 7.20 -21.08 5.95
C LEU A 193 7.51 -21.61 7.35
N VAL A 194 7.89 -20.71 8.26
CA VAL A 194 8.17 -20.99 9.67
C VAL A 194 7.00 -20.57 10.54
N ALA A 195 6.58 -19.32 10.43
CA ALA A 195 5.51 -18.77 11.25
C ALA A 195 4.77 -17.65 10.50
N THR A 196 3.53 -17.42 10.90
CA THR A 196 2.72 -16.29 10.44
C THR A 196 2.22 -15.48 11.63
N GLY A 197 2.06 -14.18 11.45
CA GLY A 197 1.49 -13.27 12.43
C GLY A 197 0.45 -12.36 11.81
N THR A 198 -0.49 -11.89 12.63
CA THR A 198 -1.52 -10.93 12.26
C THR A 198 -1.62 -9.91 13.37
N ASN A 199 -1.92 -8.65 13.05
CA ASN A 199 -2.14 -7.66 14.10
C ASN A 199 -3.53 -7.82 14.71
N ASP A 200 -3.60 -8.33 15.93
CA ASP A 200 -4.86 -8.40 16.69
C ASP A 200 -4.57 -8.62 18.18
N VAL A 201 -5.62 -8.65 18.99
CA VAL A 201 -5.53 -8.82 20.44
C VAL A 201 -5.00 -10.23 20.78
N PRO A 202 -3.96 -10.33 21.62
CA PRO A 202 -3.43 -11.63 22.04
C PRO A 202 -4.43 -12.36 22.96
N LYS A 203 -4.36 -13.70 22.96
CA LYS A 203 -5.16 -14.54 23.86
C LYS A 203 -4.32 -15.17 24.97
N SER A 204 -4.97 -15.44 26.10
CA SER A 204 -4.33 -16.18 27.19
C SER A 204 -3.99 -17.61 26.74
N GLY A 205 -2.76 -18.04 27.06
CA GLY A 205 -2.20 -19.32 26.59
C GLY A 205 -1.41 -19.22 25.29
N GLY A 206 -1.31 -18.03 24.68
CA GLY A 206 -0.49 -17.78 23.49
C GLY A 206 -1.30 -17.67 22.19
N GLY A 207 -0.71 -17.00 21.21
CA GLY A 207 -1.33 -16.71 19.92
C GLY A 207 -2.25 -15.49 19.94
N ILE A 208 -2.93 -15.31 18.80
CA ILE A 208 -3.84 -14.20 18.54
C ILE A 208 -5.28 -14.72 18.60
N PHE A 209 -6.22 -13.90 19.07
CA PHE A 209 -7.64 -14.24 19.11
C PHE A 209 -8.22 -14.39 17.70
N ASP A 210 -9.01 -15.43 17.46
CA ASP A 210 -9.55 -15.77 16.13
C ASP A 210 -11.02 -16.25 16.15
N ALA A 211 -11.53 -16.59 14.97
CA ALA A 211 -12.91 -17.06 14.80
C ALA A 211 -13.17 -18.42 15.48
N ASP A 212 -12.15 -19.27 15.63
CA ASP A 212 -12.29 -20.56 16.29
C ASP A 212 -12.41 -20.39 17.81
N ASP A 213 -11.73 -19.38 18.39
CA ASP A 213 -11.93 -19.00 19.79
C ASP A 213 -13.38 -18.54 20.06
N VAL A 214 -13.98 -17.79 19.12
CA VAL A 214 -15.40 -17.40 19.19
C VAL A 214 -16.30 -18.64 19.11
N ALA A 215 -16.05 -19.54 18.16
CA ALA A 215 -16.80 -20.79 18.01
C ALA A 215 -16.70 -21.67 19.27
N ALA A 216 -15.54 -21.65 19.94
CA ALA A 216 -15.29 -22.31 21.22
C ALA A 216 -15.89 -21.55 22.44
N LYS A 217 -16.64 -20.46 22.22
CA LYS A 217 -17.30 -19.64 23.25
C LYS A 217 -16.32 -19.06 24.28
N ARG A 218 -15.07 -18.77 23.88
CA ARG A 218 -14.15 -18.00 24.72
C ARG A 218 -14.63 -16.54 24.78
N PRO A 219 -14.44 -15.82 25.90
CA PRO A 219 -14.78 -14.40 25.96
C PRO A 219 -14.01 -13.63 24.89
N ASP A 220 -14.73 -12.93 24.01
CA ASP A 220 -14.13 -12.11 22.97
C ASP A 220 -13.53 -10.84 23.59
N VAL A 221 -12.20 -10.79 23.58
CA VAL A 221 -11.42 -9.72 24.21
C VAL A 221 -11.06 -8.60 23.23
N ARG A 222 -11.50 -8.68 21.97
CA ARG A 222 -11.18 -7.68 20.95
C ARG A 222 -11.92 -6.38 21.20
N ASP A 223 -11.33 -5.26 20.84
CA ASP A 223 -11.82 -3.92 21.19
C ASP A 223 -13.28 -3.69 20.80
N PHE A 224 -13.68 -4.08 19.59
CA PHE A 224 -15.06 -3.90 19.12
C PHE A 224 -16.08 -4.72 19.93
N SER A 225 -15.69 -5.88 20.48
CA SER A 225 -16.57 -6.74 21.25
C SER A 225 -16.55 -6.42 22.74
N ALA A 226 -15.38 -6.08 23.28
CA ALA A 226 -15.19 -5.84 24.71
C ALA A 226 -15.59 -4.42 25.13
N PHE A 227 -15.37 -3.43 24.27
CA PHE A 227 -15.56 -2.00 24.59
C PHE A 227 -16.49 -1.28 23.62
N GLY A 228 -16.54 -1.71 22.35
CA GLY A 228 -17.32 -1.03 21.30
C GLY A 228 -16.65 0.21 20.72
N TYR A 229 -15.38 0.46 21.05
CA TYR A 229 -14.56 1.56 20.54
C TYR A 229 -13.07 1.17 20.52
N ASP A 230 -12.26 1.92 19.76
CA ASP A 230 -10.80 1.76 19.72
C ASP A 230 -10.17 2.30 21.01
N THR A 231 -9.56 1.40 21.78
CA THR A 231 -8.99 1.73 23.09
C THR A 231 -7.79 2.67 23.01
N SER A 232 -7.04 2.64 21.89
CA SER A 232 -5.90 3.53 21.69
C SER A 232 -6.34 4.97 21.40
N ASP A 233 -7.42 5.14 20.64
CA ASP A 233 -8.03 6.45 20.40
C ASP A 233 -8.58 7.07 21.68
N ASP A 234 -9.19 6.24 22.53
CA ASP A 234 -9.73 6.69 23.82
C ASP A 234 -8.63 7.15 24.76
N HIS A 235 -7.57 6.35 24.88
CA HIS A 235 -6.43 6.73 25.71
C HIS A 235 -5.72 8.00 25.20
N ARG A 236 -5.64 8.21 23.88
CA ARG A 236 -5.12 9.46 23.32
C ARG A 236 -5.97 10.67 23.72
N ARG A 237 -7.30 10.54 23.80
CA ARG A 237 -8.19 11.61 24.30
C ARG A 237 -7.93 11.89 25.78
N GLU A 238 -7.79 10.86 26.61
CA GLU A 238 -7.48 10.99 28.04
C GLU A 238 -6.13 11.69 28.27
N LEU A 239 -5.10 11.32 27.51
CA LEU A 239 -3.79 11.95 27.58
C LEU A 239 -3.84 13.43 27.19
N LEU A 240 -4.57 13.77 26.13
CA LEU A 240 -4.77 15.16 25.73
C LEU A 240 -5.52 15.94 26.81
N GLN A 241 -6.55 15.34 27.41
CA GLN A 241 -7.28 15.95 28.52
C GLN A 241 -6.36 16.21 29.72
N ASP A 242 -5.54 15.23 30.13
CA ASP A 242 -4.58 15.40 31.24
C ASP A 242 -3.59 16.54 30.94
N ILE A 243 -3.07 16.62 29.71
CA ILE A 243 -2.22 17.73 29.27
C ILE A 243 -2.94 19.08 29.41
N LEU A 244 -4.18 19.18 28.92
CA LEU A 244 -4.97 20.43 28.99
C LEU A 244 -5.23 20.84 30.45
N VAL A 245 -5.61 19.89 31.33
CA VAL A 245 -5.82 20.13 32.76
C VAL A 245 -4.55 20.66 33.43
N ARG A 246 -3.39 20.05 33.16
CA ARG A 246 -2.10 20.52 33.70
C ARG A 246 -1.74 21.91 33.20
N LEU A 247 -2.01 22.22 31.93
CA LEU A 247 -1.73 23.55 31.38
C LEU A 247 -2.62 24.63 31.99
N ILE A 248 -3.88 24.32 32.31
CA ILE A 248 -4.79 25.23 33.04
C ILE A 248 -4.21 25.57 34.42
N GLN A 249 -3.60 24.60 35.11
CA GLN A 249 -2.98 24.81 36.43
C GLN A 249 -1.72 25.70 36.40
N THR A 250 -1.17 26.00 35.22
CA THR A 250 0.08 26.75 35.06
C THR A 250 -0.11 28.17 34.51
N ASP A 251 -1.35 28.67 34.44
CA ASP A 251 -1.74 29.94 33.79
C ASP A 251 -1.38 30.05 32.30
N VAL A 252 -0.89 28.97 31.67
CA VAL A 252 -0.60 28.90 30.23
C VAL A 252 -1.91 28.87 29.43
N VAL A 253 -2.94 28.22 29.98
CA VAL A 253 -4.30 28.19 29.42
C VAL A 253 -5.23 28.83 30.44
N THR A 254 -5.85 29.95 30.07
CA THR A 254 -6.57 30.81 31.02
C THR A 254 -8.08 30.60 31.06
N SER A 255 -8.65 29.79 30.16
CA SER A 255 -10.10 29.85 29.87
C SER A 255 -10.80 28.50 29.68
N ILE A 256 -10.26 27.40 30.19
CA ILE A 256 -10.89 26.08 30.09
C ILE A 256 -11.08 25.55 31.51
N SER A 257 -12.32 25.21 31.89
CA SER A 257 -12.59 24.50 33.16
C SER A 257 -12.21 23.03 33.04
N GLU A 258 -12.09 22.29 34.15
CA GLU A 258 -11.79 20.85 34.12
C GLU A 258 -12.79 20.07 33.25
N ASP A 259 -14.09 20.31 33.42
CA ASP A 259 -15.15 19.73 32.56
C ASP A 259 -15.02 20.19 31.09
N GLY A 260 -14.57 21.43 30.87
CA GLY A 260 -14.31 21.98 29.54
C GLY A 260 -13.11 21.33 28.85
N ALA A 261 -12.13 20.82 29.60
CA ALA A 261 -10.93 20.20 29.04
C ALA A 261 -11.26 18.90 28.29
N GLN A 262 -12.21 18.12 28.81
CA GLN A 262 -12.68 16.90 28.14
C GLN A 262 -13.37 17.22 26.81
N ILE A 263 -14.29 18.20 26.82
CA ILE A 263 -14.99 18.66 25.61
C ILE A 263 -13.98 19.22 24.61
N ALA A 264 -13.00 19.99 25.07
CA ALA A 264 -11.94 20.53 24.24
C ALA A 264 -11.09 19.43 23.61
N ALA A 265 -10.66 18.42 24.38
CA ALA A 265 -9.91 17.28 23.86
C ALA A 265 -10.71 16.53 22.78
N GLN A 266 -12.00 16.29 23.02
CA GLN A 266 -12.87 15.65 22.04
C GLN A 266 -13.06 16.49 20.78
N ALA A 267 -13.26 17.81 20.90
CA ALA A 267 -13.37 18.71 19.75
C ALA A 267 -12.05 18.81 18.96
N MET A 268 -10.92 18.77 19.66
CA MET A 268 -9.58 18.82 19.06
C MET A 268 -9.23 17.54 18.30
N LEU A 269 -9.79 16.39 18.68
CA LEU A 269 -9.54 15.09 18.05
C LEU A 269 -10.66 14.58 17.13
N GLY A 270 -11.85 15.16 17.25
CA GLY A 270 -13.00 14.84 16.43
C GLY A 270 -12.79 15.15 14.94
N ARG A 271 -13.82 14.89 14.13
CA ARG A 271 -13.75 15.11 12.68
C ARG A 271 -13.48 16.60 12.38
N GLY A 272 -12.32 16.89 11.79
CA GLY A 272 -11.87 18.26 11.51
C GLY A 272 -11.12 18.95 12.67
N GLY A 273 -10.89 18.24 13.78
CA GLY A 273 -10.17 18.76 14.93
C GLY A 273 -8.70 19.07 14.62
N VAL A 274 -8.21 20.17 15.19
CA VAL A 274 -6.86 20.70 14.90
C VAL A 274 -5.73 19.76 15.36
N MET A 275 -5.97 18.92 16.36
CA MET A 275 -4.97 17.99 16.91
C MET A 275 -4.94 16.65 16.18
N ARG A 276 -5.88 16.37 15.27
CA ARG A 276 -5.95 15.10 14.52
C ARG A 276 -4.65 14.78 13.75
N ARG A 277 -3.93 15.81 13.29
CA ARG A 277 -2.65 15.68 12.56
C ARG A 277 -1.42 15.85 13.45
N ALA A 278 -1.58 16.01 14.76
CA ALA A 278 -0.44 16.12 15.67
C ALA A 278 0.39 14.83 15.65
N LYS A 279 1.72 14.94 15.80
CA LYS A 279 2.62 13.78 15.84
C LYS A 279 2.24 12.78 16.94
N PHE A 280 1.74 13.28 18.07
CA PHE A 280 1.26 12.43 19.16
C PHE A 280 0.10 11.51 18.74
N MET A 281 -0.74 11.92 17.78
CA MET A 281 -1.82 11.05 17.28
C MET A 281 -1.33 9.84 16.48
N ALA A 282 -0.05 9.82 16.12
CA ALA A 282 0.57 8.69 15.45
C ALA A 282 1.19 7.66 16.40
N THR A 283 1.19 7.90 17.71
CA THR A 283 1.74 6.94 18.68
C THR A 283 0.86 5.70 18.77
N ILE A 284 1.49 4.55 18.90
CA ILE A 284 0.86 3.23 18.89
C ILE A 284 1.13 2.44 20.17
N ASP A 285 1.75 3.07 21.17
CA ASP A 285 2.20 2.46 22.42
C ASP A 285 1.07 1.88 23.29
N TYR A 286 -0.16 2.34 23.07
CA TYR A 286 -1.35 1.97 23.85
C TYR A 286 -2.31 1.06 23.09
N VAL A 287 -1.90 0.55 21.93
CA VAL A 287 -2.71 -0.39 21.15
C VAL A 287 -2.68 -1.76 21.83
N ARG A 288 -3.87 -2.29 22.16
CA ARG A 288 -4.01 -3.63 22.76
C ARG A 288 -3.63 -4.76 21.79
N ALA A 289 -3.83 -4.53 20.49
CA ALA A 289 -3.44 -5.48 19.46
C ALA A 289 -1.91 -5.61 19.39
N MET A 290 -1.42 -6.84 19.37
CA MET A 290 -0.02 -7.06 18.99
C MET A 290 0.16 -6.71 17.51
N HIS A 291 1.37 -6.30 17.14
CA HIS A 291 1.74 -6.15 15.74
C HIS A 291 1.96 -7.51 15.06
N ALA A 292 1.82 -7.55 13.74
CA ALA A 292 1.93 -8.79 12.98
C ALA A 292 3.34 -9.40 13.06
N GLU A 293 4.38 -8.56 13.05
CA GLU A 293 5.78 -8.96 13.14
C GLU A 293 6.07 -9.59 14.51
N ALA A 294 5.64 -8.92 15.58
CA ALA A 294 5.75 -9.43 16.96
C ALA A 294 4.96 -10.73 17.15
N ALA A 295 3.75 -10.81 16.57
CA ALA A 295 2.94 -12.03 16.60
C ALA A 295 3.62 -13.20 15.86
N ALA A 296 4.26 -12.95 14.71
CA ALA A 296 4.97 -13.98 13.96
C ALA A 296 6.22 -14.47 14.72
N LEU A 297 7.01 -13.56 15.29
CA LEU A 297 8.18 -13.89 16.11
C LEU A 297 7.78 -14.66 17.38
N SER A 298 6.73 -14.21 18.07
CA SER A 298 6.19 -14.87 19.26
C SER A 298 5.66 -16.28 18.95
N SER A 299 4.96 -16.43 17.81
CA SER A 299 4.49 -17.74 17.33
C SER A 299 5.66 -18.70 17.13
N ALA A 300 6.69 -18.30 16.37
CA ALA A 300 7.88 -19.12 16.17
C ALA A 300 8.57 -19.48 17.50
N ALA A 301 8.74 -18.50 18.40
CA ALA A 301 9.35 -18.73 19.70
C ALA A 301 8.56 -19.72 20.55
N SER A 302 7.22 -19.64 20.53
CA SER A 302 6.35 -20.52 21.32
C SER A 302 6.41 -21.99 20.90
N TYR A 303 6.72 -22.26 19.63
CA TYR A 303 6.90 -23.61 19.09
C TYR A 303 8.37 -24.06 19.04
N GLY A 304 9.32 -23.21 19.46
CA GLY A 304 10.75 -23.52 19.44
C GLY A 304 11.39 -23.44 18.05
N ASP A 305 10.74 -22.76 17.10
CA ASP A 305 11.24 -22.60 15.75
C ASP A 305 12.33 -21.52 15.66
N ALA A 306 13.50 -21.90 15.13
CA ALA A 306 14.59 -20.97 14.91
C ALA A 306 14.29 -20.01 13.74
N VAL A 307 14.32 -18.70 14.04
CA VAL A 307 14.12 -17.62 13.06
C VAL A 307 15.41 -16.91 12.63
N ARG A 308 16.55 -17.25 13.24
CA ARG A 308 17.86 -16.67 12.87
C ARG A 308 18.17 -16.98 11.40
N GLY A 309 18.55 -15.96 10.64
CA GLY A 309 18.83 -16.07 9.21
C GLY A 309 17.57 -16.22 8.33
N CYS A 310 16.37 -16.14 8.89
CA CYS A 310 15.14 -16.15 8.10
C CYS A 310 14.83 -14.78 7.49
N THR A 311 13.92 -14.77 6.52
CA THR A 311 13.34 -13.56 5.92
C THR A 311 11.95 -13.35 6.51
N LEU A 312 11.66 -12.11 6.94
CA LEU A 312 10.33 -11.70 7.38
C LEU A 312 9.63 -10.91 6.27
N TYR A 313 8.51 -11.40 5.78
CA TYR A 313 7.61 -10.70 4.88
C TYR A 313 6.52 -10.02 5.70
N VAL A 314 6.22 -8.76 5.43
CA VAL A 314 5.17 -8.01 6.14
C VAL A 314 4.42 -7.09 5.19
N THR A 315 3.10 -6.97 5.33
CA THR A 315 2.31 -6.13 4.42
C THR A 315 2.61 -4.65 4.56
N THR A 316 3.10 -4.20 5.72
CA THR A 316 3.44 -2.80 5.96
C THR A 316 4.80 -2.67 6.65
N PHE A 317 5.56 -1.64 6.32
CA PHE A 317 6.89 -1.40 6.87
C PHE A 317 6.87 -1.38 8.42
N PRO A 318 7.80 -2.09 9.08
CA PRO A 318 7.79 -2.21 10.54
C PRO A 318 7.95 -0.91 11.31
N CYS A 319 7.25 -0.81 12.44
CA CYS A 319 7.50 0.26 13.41
C CYS A 319 8.86 0.07 14.11
N HIS A 320 9.31 1.08 14.83
CA HIS A 320 10.60 1.03 15.55
C HIS A 320 10.61 -0.02 16.68
N ASP A 321 9.48 -0.33 17.30
CA ASP A 321 9.38 -1.41 18.29
C ASP A 321 9.45 -2.81 17.67
N CYS A 322 8.79 -3.05 16.54
CA CYS A 322 8.95 -4.32 15.84
C CYS A 322 10.37 -4.45 15.27
N THR A 323 10.99 -3.33 14.86
CA THR A 323 12.34 -3.33 14.31
C THR A 323 13.39 -3.79 15.33
N LYS A 324 13.32 -3.36 16.60
CA LYS A 324 14.24 -3.87 17.64
C LYS A 324 14.10 -5.38 17.82
N ASP A 325 12.89 -5.92 17.79
CA ASP A 325 12.64 -7.36 17.96
C ASP A 325 13.11 -8.16 16.75
N ILE A 326 12.92 -7.62 15.54
CA ILE A 326 13.45 -8.18 14.28
C ILE A 326 14.98 -8.28 14.36
N ILE A 327 15.66 -7.21 14.76
CA ILE A 327 17.13 -7.21 14.91
C ILE A 327 17.56 -8.24 15.96
N ALA A 328 16.94 -8.21 17.15
CA ALA A 328 17.32 -9.07 18.27
C ALA A 328 17.07 -10.58 18.00
N SER A 329 16.04 -10.90 17.23
CA SER A 329 15.71 -12.28 16.84
C SER A 329 16.68 -12.89 15.80
N GLY A 330 17.49 -12.05 15.15
CA GLY A 330 18.44 -12.48 14.13
C GLY A 330 17.82 -12.73 12.75
N ILE A 331 16.64 -12.16 12.47
CA ILE A 331 16.13 -12.03 11.10
C ILE A 331 17.16 -11.23 10.29
N HIS A 332 17.52 -11.72 9.10
CA HIS A 332 18.55 -11.08 8.28
C HIS A 332 17.98 -10.16 7.20
N ARG A 333 16.70 -10.38 6.82
CA ARG A 333 16.03 -9.65 5.74
C ARG A 333 14.55 -9.46 6.05
N VAL A 334 14.03 -8.28 5.73
CA VAL A 334 12.64 -7.87 5.81
C VAL A 334 12.18 -7.41 4.44
N VAL A 335 11.08 -7.96 3.97
CA VAL A 335 10.44 -7.55 2.70
C VAL A 335 9.07 -6.96 3.02
N TYR A 336 8.79 -5.74 2.55
CA TYR A 336 7.54 -5.02 2.86
C TYR A 336 6.82 -4.46 1.63
N VAL A 337 5.49 -4.31 1.68
CA VAL A 337 4.72 -3.70 0.56
C VAL A 337 4.49 -2.21 0.81
N GLU A 338 3.77 -1.89 1.87
CA GLU A 338 3.36 -0.51 2.15
C GLU A 338 4.46 0.23 2.90
N PRO A 339 4.85 1.45 2.48
CA PRO A 339 5.73 2.27 3.28
C PRO A 339 5.02 2.71 4.57
N TYR A 340 5.76 2.82 5.67
CA TYR A 340 5.26 3.36 6.93
C TYR A 340 6.01 4.66 7.24
N THR A 341 5.46 5.77 6.75
CA THR A 341 6.07 7.11 6.74
C THR A 341 6.39 7.66 8.13
N LYS A 342 5.79 7.09 9.18
CA LYS A 342 5.95 7.53 10.57
C LYS A 342 6.94 6.67 11.37
N SER A 343 7.53 5.64 10.77
CA SER A 343 8.50 4.79 11.47
C SER A 343 9.79 5.55 11.77
N LEU A 344 10.20 5.55 13.04
CA LEU A 344 11.52 6.02 13.46
C LEU A 344 12.60 4.93 13.29
N ALA A 345 12.29 3.78 12.68
CA ALA A 345 13.21 2.66 12.56
C ALA A 345 14.54 3.04 11.91
N GLN A 346 14.51 3.79 10.81
CA GLN A 346 15.73 4.26 10.12
C GLN A 346 16.54 5.25 10.96
N VAL A 347 15.87 6.03 11.82
CA VAL A 347 16.53 7.03 12.67
C VAL A 347 17.19 6.35 13.87
N PHE A 348 16.50 5.41 14.51
CA PHE A 348 16.98 4.76 15.73
C PHE A 348 17.95 3.61 15.48
N TYR A 349 17.88 2.97 14.32
CA TYR A 349 18.65 1.77 14.00
C TYR A 349 19.46 1.91 12.71
N ASP A 350 19.91 3.12 12.40
CA ASP A 350 20.64 3.48 11.17
C ASP A 350 21.89 2.63 10.87
N LYS A 351 22.45 1.96 11.90
CA LYS A 351 23.59 1.03 11.79
C LYS A 351 23.20 -0.44 11.80
N GLN A 352 22.02 -0.78 12.32
CA GLN A 352 21.54 -2.15 12.48
C GLN A 352 20.56 -2.55 11.38
N ILE A 353 19.94 -1.60 10.70
CA ILE A 353 19.10 -1.85 9.52
C ILE A 353 19.65 -1.14 8.31
N ASN A 354 19.41 -1.70 7.15
CA ASN A 354 19.73 -1.11 5.87
C ASN A 354 18.44 -1.01 5.05
N VAL A 355 17.90 0.20 4.91
CA VAL A 355 16.70 0.44 4.09
C VAL A 355 17.15 0.98 2.75
N ASP A 356 16.82 0.28 1.66
CA ASP A 356 17.12 0.74 0.29
C ASP A 356 18.60 1.09 0.04
N GLY A 357 19.55 0.39 0.66
CA GLY A 357 20.97 0.69 0.53
C GLY A 357 21.40 1.95 1.28
N SER A 358 20.69 2.31 2.36
CA SER A 358 20.98 3.51 3.18
C SER A 358 22.39 3.49 3.80
N ASN A 359 22.98 2.31 3.99
CA ASN A 359 24.34 2.14 4.50
C ASN A 359 25.02 0.91 3.86
N SER A 360 26.25 0.62 4.29
CA SER A 360 27.06 -0.51 3.79
C SER A 360 27.51 -1.43 4.93
N TYR A 361 26.76 -1.50 6.03
CA TYR A 361 27.10 -2.40 7.14
C TYR A 361 26.66 -3.83 6.81
N ASP A 362 27.63 -4.75 6.69
CA ASP A 362 27.37 -6.14 6.25
C ASP A 362 26.43 -6.93 7.17
N GLN A 363 26.41 -6.61 8.47
CA GLN A 363 25.56 -7.29 9.46
C GLN A 363 24.18 -6.62 9.64
N ALA A 364 23.91 -5.51 8.95
CA ALA A 364 22.63 -4.84 9.07
C ALA A 364 21.51 -5.68 8.45
N VAL A 365 20.36 -5.72 9.12
CA VAL A 365 19.15 -6.35 8.60
C VAL A 365 18.70 -5.59 7.37
N LYS A 366 18.54 -6.28 6.24
CA LYS A 366 18.11 -5.65 4.99
C LYS A 366 16.61 -5.41 5.00
N PHE A 367 16.19 -4.18 4.75
CA PHE A 367 14.79 -3.81 4.61
C PHE A 367 14.58 -3.39 3.16
N GLU A 368 13.80 -4.21 2.45
CA GLU A 368 13.63 -4.08 1.00
C GLU A 368 12.13 -4.04 0.68
N PRO A 369 11.69 -3.19 -0.25
CA PRO A 369 10.33 -3.24 -0.72
C PRO A 369 10.11 -4.47 -1.59
N PHE A 370 8.87 -4.95 -1.57
CA PHE A 370 8.44 -6.09 -2.35
C PHE A 370 8.52 -5.79 -3.85
N VAL A 371 9.11 -6.70 -4.62
CA VAL A 371 9.19 -6.66 -6.08
C VAL A 371 8.66 -7.99 -6.63
N GLY A 372 7.72 -7.91 -7.57
CA GLY A 372 7.06 -9.07 -8.15
C GLY A 372 5.55 -8.89 -8.30
N VAL A 373 4.86 -9.99 -8.61
CA VAL A 373 3.39 -10.04 -8.66
C VAL A 373 2.83 -9.83 -7.26
N ALA A 374 2.02 -8.77 -7.09
CA ALA A 374 1.40 -8.49 -5.81
C ALA A 374 0.44 -9.64 -5.41
N PRO A 375 0.32 -9.95 -4.11
CA PRO A 375 -0.51 -11.06 -3.65
C PRO A 375 -1.97 -11.01 -4.14
N ARG A 376 -2.52 -9.81 -4.38
CA ARG A 376 -3.85 -9.59 -4.96
C ARG A 376 -4.07 -10.34 -6.28
N ARG A 377 -3.02 -10.49 -7.10
CA ARG A 377 -3.05 -11.15 -8.41
C ARG A 377 -2.41 -12.54 -8.39
N TYR A 378 -1.88 -12.97 -7.25
CA TYR A 378 -1.13 -14.22 -7.12
C TYR A 378 -1.92 -15.44 -7.59
N ARG A 379 -3.13 -15.63 -7.05
CA ARG A 379 -3.98 -16.77 -7.43
C ARG A 379 -4.31 -16.74 -8.92
N GLU A 380 -4.63 -15.57 -9.45
CA GLU A 380 -5.05 -15.41 -10.85
C GLU A 380 -3.93 -15.77 -11.83
N LEU A 381 -2.72 -15.28 -11.58
CA LEU A 381 -1.58 -15.44 -12.50
C LEU A 381 -0.89 -16.80 -12.36
N PHE A 382 -0.91 -17.41 -11.17
CA PHE A 382 -0.19 -18.66 -10.91
C PHE A 382 -1.06 -19.91 -10.83
N ALA A 383 -2.39 -19.78 -10.76
CA ALA A 383 -3.29 -20.93 -10.83
C ALA A 383 -3.11 -21.68 -12.16
N MET A 384 -3.40 -22.98 -12.13
CA MET A 384 -3.45 -23.78 -13.33
C MET A 384 -4.54 -23.25 -14.25
N ALA A 385 -4.16 -22.91 -15.49
CA ALA A 385 -5.12 -22.60 -16.54
C ALA A 385 -4.77 -23.35 -17.82
N GLY A 386 -5.81 -23.92 -18.42
CA GLY A 386 -5.71 -24.78 -19.60
C GLY A 386 -4.95 -26.08 -19.36
N ASN A 387 -4.78 -26.82 -20.45
CA ASN A 387 -4.02 -28.07 -20.48
C ASN A 387 -2.55 -27.79 -20.77
N ARG A 388 -1.67 -28.10 -19.81
CA ARG A 388 -0.20 -28.00 -19.93
C ARG A 388 0.44 -29.18 -20.68
N LYS A 389 -0.39 -30.17 -21.04
CA LYS A 389 -0.01 -31.40 -21.71
C LYS A 389 -1.04 -31.77 -22.78
N ASP A 390 -0.62 -32.51 -23.79
CA ASP A 390 -1.52 -33.14 -24.75
C ASP A 390 -2.15 -34.43 -24.19
N ASP A 391 -3.04 -35.06 -24.96
CA ASP A 391 -3.74 -36.29 -24.57
C ASP A 391 -2.81 -37.49 -24.35
N LEU A 392 -1.58 -37.42 -24.88
CA LEU A 392 -0.52 -38.42 -24.69
C LEU A 392 0.38 -38.09 -23.49
N GLY A 393 0.09 -37.01 -22.76
CA GLY A 393 0.85 -36.57 -21.61
C GLY A 393 2.14 -35.82 -21.93
N ARG A 394 2.37 -35.45 -23.20
CA ARG A 394 3.56 -34.71 -23.63
C ARG A 394 3.37 -33.22 -23.32
N TYR A 395 4.48 -32.56 -23.04
CA TYR A 395 4.55 -31.12 -22.81
C TYR A 395 3.89 -30.34 -23.95
N ARG A 396 2.96 -29.45 -23.61
CA ARG A 396 2.41 -28.46 -24.54
C ARG A 396 3.15 -27.13 -24.35
N PRO A 397 3.96 -26.68 -25.32
CA PRO A 397 4.62 -25.38 -25.25
C PRO A 397 3.61 -24.24 -25.08
N TRP A 398 4.01 -23.21 -24.34
CA TRP A 398 3.29 -21.95 -24.38
C TRP A 398 3.62 -21.25 -25.70
N ASP A 399 2.59 -20.93 -26.47
CA ASP A 399 2.70 -20.24 -27.76
C ASP A 399 2.32 -18.77 -27.57
N LYS A 400 3.26 -17.87 -27.87
CA LYS A 400 3.07 -16.43 -27.75
C LYS A 400 2.08 -15.88 -28.79
N ASP A 401 1.97 -16.52 -29.95
CA ASP A 401 1.18 -16.01 -31.08
C ASP A 401 -0.31 -16.40 -30.93
N GLU A 402 -0.59 -17.46 -30.16
CA GLU A 402 -1.95 -17.90 -29.80
C GLU A 402 -2.39 -17.39 -28.40
N ALA A 403 -1.50 -16.78 -27.63
CA ALA A 403 -1.78 -16.42 -26.24
C ALA A 403 -2.76 -15.25 -26.13
N ILE A 404 -3.75 -15.39 -25.25
CA ILE A 404 -4.73 -14.36 -24.91
C ILE A 404 -4.52 -13.95 -23.44
N PRO A 405 -4.60 -12.66 -23.09
CA PRO A 405 -4.51 -12.22 -21.70
C PRO A 405 -5.53 -12.93 -20.81
N ARG A 406 -5.05 -13.47 -19.69
CA ARG A 406 -5.85 -14.04 -18.61
C ARG A 406 -6.40 -12.92 -17.74
N LEU A 407 -7.53 -12.37 -18.17
CA LEU A 407 -8.34 -11.48 -17.36
C LEU A 407 -9.54 -12.30 -16.81
N PRO A 408 -9.84 -12.26 -15.50
CA PRO A 408 -10.95 -12.98 -14.89
C PRO A 408 -12.27 -12.80 -15.64
N GLU A 409 -13.00 -13.90 -15.82
CA GLU A 409 -14.32 -13.94 -16.47
C GLU A 409 -15.41 -13.17 -15.72
N THR A 410 -15.18 -12.72 -14.47
CA THR A 410 -16.14 -11.93 -13.67
C THR A 410 -16.36 -10.51 -14.19
N LEU A 411 -15.91 -10.23 -15.39
CA LEU A 411 -16.27 -9.04 -16.13
C LEU A 411 -17.79 -9.02 -16.29
N ALA A 412 -18.45 -8.01 -15.73
CA ALA A 412 -19.73 -7.57 -16.28
C ALA A 412 -19.54 -7.48 -17.80
N GLY A 413 -20.49 -8.02 -18.58
CA GLY A 413 -20.39 -8.07 -20.03
C GLY A 413 -19.95 -6.70 -20.58
N ALA A 414 -19.19 -6.66 -21.67
CA ALA A 414 -18.63 -5.43 -22.24
C ALA A 414 -19.60 -4.21 -22.17
N SER A 415 -20.87 -4.45 -22.49
CA SER A 415 -21.99 -3.51 -22.38
C SER A 415 -22.21 -2.91 -20.97
N ALA A 416 -22.11 -3.69 -19.90
CA ALA A 416 -22.25 -3.20 -18.53
C ALA A 416 -21.08 -2.30 -18.09
N ARG A 417 -19.86 -2.56 -18.59
CA ARG A 417 -18.72 -1.66 -18.37
C ARG A 417 -18.92 -0.34 -19.12
N SER A 418 -19.32 -0.40 -20.38
CA SER A 418 -19.62 0.81 -21.15
C SER A 418 -20.72 1.65 -20.49
N ALA A 419 -21.78 1.01 -19.99
CA ALA A 419 -22.85 1.69 -19.28
C ALA A 419 -22.36 2.36 -17.98
N GLY A 420 -21.51 1.68 -17.20
CA GLY A 420 -20.90 2.25 -15.99
C GLY A 420 -19.95 3.40 -16.28
N GLU A 421 -19.10 3.25 -17.31
CA GLU A 421 -18.20 4.30 -17.83
C GLU A 421 -19.00 5.54 -18.25
N LYS A 422 -20.07 5.35 -19.03
CA LYS A 422 -20.94 6.44 -19.47
C LYS A 422 -21.63 7.16 -18.31
N ALA A 423 -22.14 6.41 -17.33
CA ALA A 423 -22.82 7.01 -16.17
C ALA A 423 -21.87 7.88 -15.33
N GLU A 424 -20.65 7.39 -15.07
CA GLU A 424 -19.65 8.16 -14.32
C GLU A 424 -19.14 9.37 -15.09
N LEU A 425 -18.98 9.26 -16.42
CA LEU A 425 -18.61 10.39 -17.27
C LEU A 425 -19.71 11.47 -17.31
N THR A 426 -20.98 11.09 -17.44
CA THR A 426 -22.08 12.08 -17.38
C THR A 426 -22.06 12.87 -16.08
N ALA A 427 -21.90 12.17 -14.94
CA ALA A 427 -21.82 12.84 -13.64
C ALA A 427 -20.56 13.73 -13.51
N PHE A 428 -19.45 13.34 -14.14
CA PHE A 428 -18.23 14.13 -14.17
C PHE A 428 -18.36 15.38 -15.07
N ASP A 429 -19.03 15.27 -16.22
CA ASP A 429 -19.28 16.40 -17.11
C ASP A 429 -20.16 17.47 -16.45
N GLU A 430 -21.21 17.06 -15.73
CA GLU A 430 -22.03 17.97 -14.92
C GLU A 430 -21.18 18.75 -13.89
N LEU A 431 -20.22 18.07 -13.27
CA LEU A 431 -19.29 18.66 -12.31
C LEU A 431 -18.32 19.64 -12.96
N LEU A 432 -17.83 19.34 -14.17
CA LEU A 432 -16.99 20.24 -14.96
C LEU A 432 -17.75 21.52 -15.31
N GLU A 433 -19.00 21.40 -15.77
CA GLU A 433 -19.87 22.53 -16.09
C GLU A 433 -20.11 23.44 -14.87
N GLN A 434 -20.44 22.84 -13.72
CA GLN A 434 -20.62 23.56 -12.46
C GLN A 434 -19.37 24.36 -12.04
N ASN A 435 -18.18 23.87 -12.40
CA ASN A 435 -16.90 24.51 -12.10
C ASN A 435 -16.34 25.37 -13.25
N SER A 436 -17.12 25.62 -14.31
CA SER A 436 -16.71 26.38 -15.49
C SER A 436 -15.44 25.81 -16.17
N LEU A 437 -15.28 24.49 -16.14
CA LEU A 437 -14.23 23.76 -16.84
C LEU A 437 -14.81 23.10 -18.09
N ARG A 438 -13.96 22.81 -19.08
CA ARG A 438 -14.36 22.09 -20.30
C ARG A 438 -13.74 20.69 -20.32
N PRO A 439 -14.44 19.68 -20.86
CA PRO A 439 -13.83 18.38 -21.16
C PRO A 439 -12.66 18.55 -22.14
N LEU A 440 -11.65 17.69 -22.02
CA LEU A 440 -10.51 17.61 -22.94
C LEU A 440 -10.91 17.02 -24.29
#